data_AF-A0AA95FBH7-F1
#
_entry.id   AF-A0AA95FBH7-F1
#
_cell.length_a   1.000
_cell.length_b   1.000
_cell.length_c   1.000
_cell.angle_alpha   90.00
_cell.angle_beta   90.00
_cell.angle_gamma   90.00
#
_symmetry.space_group_name_H-M   'P 1'
#
loop_
_entity.id
_entity.type
_entity.pdbx_description
1 polymer ?
#
loop_
_entity_poly.entity_id
_entity_poly.type
_entity_poly.pdbx_seq_one_letter_code
_entity_poly.pdbx_strand_id
1 'polypeptide(L)'
;MDTTADVSRENIDTTAQDDIEEAAFRERQRELARKVSWGIAWVVPVVALIVGIWLTAVGTVEQYSPAGDGVYDVTWLAVWPAGLVLLGVGILGLTAVSLATALISTKR
;
A
#
# COMPACT_ATOMS: atom_id res chain seq x y z
N MET A 1 1.10 -29.66 -51.98
CA MET A 1 1.30 -28.34 -51.35
C MET A 1 0.24 -28.22 -50.27
N ASP A 2 0.55 -28.67 -49.05
CA ASP A 2 -0.35 -28.71 -47.87
C ASP A 2 0.27 -28.02 -46.63
N THR A 3 1.35 -27.27 -46.84
CA THR A 3 2.18 -26.76 -45.75
C THR A 3 1.59 -25.54 -45.04
N THR A 4 0.64 -24.83 -45.67
CA THR A 4 0.05 -23.60 -45.11
C THR A 4 -1.05 -23.85 -44.08
N ALA A 5 -1.76 -24.97 -44.15
CA ALA A 5 -2.82 -25.32 -43.20
C ALA A 5 -2.26 -25.83 -41.87
N ASP A 6 -1.12 -26.54 -41.91
CA ASP A 6 -0.46 -27.09 -40.74
C ASP A 6 0.20 -25.98 -39.88
N VAL A 7 0.91 -25.06 -40.54
CA VAL A 7 1.53 -23.88 -39.88
C VAL A 7 0.49 -22.92 -39.29
N SER A 8 -0.71 -22.86 -39.89
CA SER A 8 -1.80 -22.05 -39.33
C SER A 8 -2.42 -22.70 -38.09
N ARG A 9 -2.53 -24.04 -38.06
CA ARG A 9 -2.99 -24.76 -36.87
C ARG A 9 -2.00 -24.69 -35.72
N GLU A 10 -0.71 -24.85 -36.01
CA GLU A 10 0.35 -24.78 -35.01
C GLU A 10 0.46 -23.37 -34.36
N ASN A 11 0.31 -22.31 -35.15
CA ASN A 11 0.25 -20.94 -34.62
C ASN A 11 -1.00 -20.66 -33.77
N ILE A 12 -2.16 -21.22 -34.15
CA ILE A 12 -3.41 -21.06 -33.38
C ILE A 12 -3.33 -21.81 -32.05
N ASP A 13 -2.73 -23.00 -32.04
CA ASP A 13 -2.55 -23.80 -30.81
C ASP A 13 -1.52 -23.13 -29.86
N THR A 14 -0.44 -22.58 -30.42
CA THR A 14 0.59 -21.87 -29.66
C THR A 14 0.05 -20.55 -29.06
N THR A 15 -0.74 -19.79 -29.82
CA THR A 15 -1.36 -18.54 -29.31
C THR A 15 -2.45 -18.79 -28.27
N ALA A 16 -3.27 -19.84 -28.46
CA ALA A 16 -4.23 -20.24 -27.45
C ALA A 16 -3.54 -20.72 -26.15
N GLN A 17 -2.39 -21.38 -26.27
CA GLN A 17 -1.61 -21.83 -25.11
C GLN A 17 -0.96 -20.65 -24.37
N ASP A 18 -0.37 -19.68 -25.09
CA ASP A 18 0.17 -18.43 -24.51
C ASP A 18 -0.93 -17.60 -23.81
N ASP A 19 -2.12 -17.49 -24.42
CA ASP A 19 -3.26 -16.76 -23.82
C ASP A 19 -3.74 -17.41 -22.52
N ILE A 20 -3.74 -18.75 -22.45
CA ILE A 20 -4.10 -19.50 -21.23
C ILE A 20 -3.02 -19.33 -20.16
N GLU A 21 -1.74 -19.33 -20.56
CA GLU A 21 -0.62 -19.16 -19.63
C GLU A 21 -0.56 -17.73 -19.07
N GLU A 22 -0.81 -16.71 -19.90
CA GLU A 22 -0.98 -15.31 -19.48
C GLU A 22 -2.19 -15.13 -18.56
N ALA A 23 -3.34 -15.75 -18.87
CA ALA A 23 -4.54 -15.69 -18.04
C ALA A 23 -4.28 -16.28 -16.65
N ALA A 24 -3.63 -17.45 -16.60
CA ALA A 24 -3.23 -18.10 -15.35
C ALA A 24 -2.21 -17.26 -14.56
N PHE A 25 -1.30 -16.57 -15.24
CA PHE A 25 -0.34 -15.67 -14.59
C PHE A 25 -1.01 -14.42 -14.00
N ARG A 26 -1.96 -13.81 -14.73
CA ARG A 26 -2.76 -12.67 -14.23
C ARG A 26 -3.63 -13.07 -13.05
N GLU A 27 -4.15 -14.29 -13.04
CA GLU A 27 -4.98 -14.81 -11.95
C GLU A 27 -4.14 -15.06 -10.68
N ARG A 28 -2.95 -15.64 -10.82
CA ARG A 28 -1.96 -15.73 -9.71
C ARG A 28 -1.53 -14.35 -9.21
N GLN A 29 -1.29 -13.39 -10.09
CA GLN A 29 -0.97 -12.01 -9.69
C GLN A 29 -2.10 -11.36 -8.89
N ARG A 30 -3.37 -11.58 -9.28
CA ARG A 30 -4.54 -11.06 -8.54
C ARG A 30 -4.65 -11.69 -7.16
N GLU A 31 -4.37 -12.99 -7.03
CA GLU A 31 -4.40 -13.67 -5.73
C GLU A 31 -3.28 -13.15 -4.80
N LEU A 32 -2.07 -12.98 -5.34
CA LEU A 32 -0.95 -12.39 -4.62
C LEU A 32 -1.23 -10.93 -4.23
N ALA A 33 -1.76 -10.12 -5.15
CA ALA A 33 -2.15 -8.75 -4.89
C ALA A 33 -3.21 -8.66 -3.78
N ARG A 34 -4.17 -9.61 -3.74
CA ARG A 34 -5.21 -9.64 -2.70
C ARG A 34 -4.65 -10.02 -1.32
N LYS A 35 -3.68 -10.94 -1.26
CA LYS A 35 -2.98 -11.30 -0.01
C LYS A 35 -2.12 -10.14 0.50
N VAL A 36 -1.40 -9.49 -0.40
CA VAL A 36 -0.54 -8.33 -0.08
C VAL A 36 -1.41 -7.13 0.31
N SER A 37 -2.50 -6.84 -0.40
CA SER A 37 -3.40 -5.75 -0.06
C SER A 37 -4.03 -5.94 1.32
N TRP A 38 -4.33 -7.18 1.70
CA TRP A 38 -4.86 -7.48 3.03
C TRP A 38 -3.83 -7.20 4.12
N GLY A 39 -2.58 -7.61 3.93
CA GLY A 39 -1.49 -7.30 4.88
C GLY A 39 -1.26 -5.79 5.02
N ILE A 40 -1.15 -5.09 3.88
CA ILE A 40 -0.94 -3.64 3.85
C ILE A 40 -2.10 -2.89 4.51
N ALA A 41 -3.33 -3.36 4.34
CA ALA A 41 -4.50 -2.75 4.96
C ALA A 41 -4.41 -2.71 6.50
N TRP A 42 -3.76 -3.68 7.14
CA TRP A 42 -3.52 -3.65 8.58
C TRP A 42 -2.26 -2.88 8.97
N VAL A 43 -1.21 -2.96 8.16
CA VAL A 43 0.09 -2.33 8.47
C VAL A 43 0.00 -0.80 8.40
N VAL A 44 -0.63 -0.25 7.35
CA VAL A 44 -0.69 1.21 7.14
C VAL A 44 -1.37 1.94 8.31
N PRO A 45 -2.56 1.52 8.79
CA PRO A 45 -3.20 2.15 9.94
C PRO A 45 -2.39 2.05 11.24
N VAL A 46 -1.74 0.91 11.48
CA VAL A 46 -0.91 0.71 12.68
C VAL A 46 0.32 1.61 12.67
N VAL A 47 1.01 1.71 11.53
CA VAL A 47 2.16 2.61 11.38
C VAL A 47 1.71 4.07 11.54
N ALA A 48 0.57 4.45 10.94
CA ALA A 48 0.01 5.79 11.11
C ALA A 48 -0.29 6.10 12.59
N LEU A 49 -0.83 5.16 13.36
CA LEU A 49 -1.03 5.33 14.81
C LEU A 49 0.29 5.51 15.56
N ILE A 50 1.29 4.66 15.32
CA ILE A 50 2.58 4.73 16.02
C ILE A 50 3.25 6.09 15.76
N VAL A 51 3.31 6.50 14.49
CA VAL A 51 3.89 7.79 14.09
C VAL A 51 3.06 8.95 14.65
N GLY A 52 1.73 8.85 14.63
CA GLY A 52 0.84 9.86 15.19
C GLY A 52 1.05 10.07 16.68
N ILE A 53 1.07 8.98 17.48
CA ILE A 53 1.36 9.01 18.92
C ILE A 53 2.71 9.66 19.18
N TRP A 54 3.74 9.25 18.42
CA TRP A 54 5.10 9.75 18.61
C TRP A 54 5.18 11.27 18.34
N LEU A 55 4.62 11.75 17.23
CA LEU A 55 4.61 13.17 16.89
C LEU A 55 3.79 14.01 17.87
N THR A 56 2.66 13.50 18.35
CA THR A 56 1.86 14.18 19.38
C THR A 56 2.59 14.23 20.72
N ALA A 57 3.35 13.19 21.08
CA ALA A 57 4.12 13.14 22.32
C ALA A 57 5.36 14.04 22.30
N VAL A 58 6.08 14.10 21.18
CA VAL A 58 7.25 14.98 21.01
C VAL A 58 6.85 16.45 21.03
N GLY A 59 5.69 16.79 20.45
CA GLY A 59 5.11 18.13 20.52
C GLY A 59 5.75 19.13 19.55
N THR A 60 7.08 19.28 19.64
CA THR A 60 7.88 20.21 18.85
C THR A 60 9.20 19.60 18.38
N VAL A 61 9.67 19.98 17.20
CA VAL A 61 10.96 19.56 16.65
C VAL A 61 11.87 20.77 16.46
N GLU A 62 13.16 20.60 16.75
CA GLU A 62 14.19 21.61 16.51
C GLU A 62 14.50 21.71 15.01
N GLN A 63 14.37 22.91 14.45
CA GLN A 63 14.78 23.22 13.10
C GLN A 63 15.97 24.17 13.13
N TYR A 64 17.12 23.69 12.67
CA TYR A 64 18.33 24.48 12.52
C TYR A 64 18.29 25.21 11.17
N SER A 65 18.24 26.53 11.20
CA SER A 65 18.33 27.36 10.00
C SER A 65 19.64 28.15 10.03
N PRO A 66 20.41 28.22 8.92
CA PRO A 66 21.60 29.05 8.86
C PRO A 66 21.20 30.53 9.00
N ALA A 67 21.75 31.20 10.01
CA ALA A 67 21.50 32.62 10.29
C ALA A 67 22.57 33.56 9.69
N GLY A 68 23.65 32.98 9.13
CA GLY A 68 24.84 33.70 8.67
C GLY A 68 25.99 33.60 9.67
N ASP A 69 27.21 33.94 9.24
CA ASP A 69 28.43 34.01 10.06
C ASP A 69 28.74 32.77 10.91
N GLY A 70 28.41 31.57 10.40
CA GLY A 70 28.68 30.31 11.09
C GLY A 70 27.76 30.04 12.29
N VAL A 71 26.70 30.83 12.46
CA VAL A 71 25.71 30.69 13.53
C VAL A 71 24.44 30.02 12.97
N TYR A 72 23.83 29.16 13.80
CA TYR A 72 22.57 28.50 13.52
C TYR A 72 21.47 29.08 14.41
N ASP A 73 20.35 29.48 13.82
CA ASP A 73 19.13 29.77 14.57
C ASP A 73 18.35 28.48 14.78
N VAL A 74 17.91 28.26 16.04
CA VAL A 74 17.07 27.12 16.41
C VAL A 74 15.63 27.59 16.53
N THR A 75 14.78 27.13 15.61
CA THR A 75 13.34 27.38 15.66
C THR A 75 12.61 26.11 16.12
N TRP A 76 11.71 26.25 17.09
CA TRP A 76 10.86 25.14 17.55
C TRP A 76 9.59 25.08 16.71
N LEU A 77 9.42 24.02 15.92
CA LEU A 77 8.25 23.83 15.08
C LEU A 77 7.24 22.91 15.78
N ALA A 78 5.99 23.35 15.93
CA ALA A 78 4.92 22.52 16.50
C ALA A 78 4.49 21.42 15.51
N VAL A 79 4.79 20.15 15.83
CA VAL A 79 4.48 18.97 14.99
C VAL A 79 3.27 18.18 15.51
N TRP A 80 2.80 18.46 16.72
CA TRP A 80 1.65 17.78 17.33
C TRP A 80 0.36 17.79 16.50
N PRO A 81 0.02 18.83 15.69
CA PRO A 81 -1.19 18.79 14.87
C PRO A 81 -1.12 17.71 13.79
N ALA A 82 0.06 17.49 13.19
CA ALA A 82 0.28 16.41 12.24
C ALA A 82 0.15 15.03 12.91
N GLY A 83 0.61 14.92 14.16
CA GLY A 83 0.43 13.72 14.97
C GLY A 83 -1.05 13.39 15.21
N LEU A 84 -1.89 14.39 15.51
CA LEU A 84 -3.33 14.19 15.70
C LEU A 84 -4.04 13.76 14.42
N VAL A 85 -3.66 14.31 13.27
CA VAL A 85 -4.21 13.88 11.97
C VAL A 85 -3.86 12.43 11.70
N LEU A 86 -2.60 12.02 11.93
CA LEU A 86 -2.16 10.64 11.76
C LEU A 86 -2.85 9.67 12.72
N LEU A 87 -3.08 10.08 13.96
CA LEU A 87 -3.90 9.34 14.92
C LEU A 87 -5.33 9.12 14.38
N GLY A 88 -5.99 10.19 13.92
CA GLY A 88 -7.33 10.10 13.35
C GLY A 88 -7.41 9.17 12.14
N VAL A 89 -6.47 9.29 11.21
CA VAL A 89 -6.37 8.42 10.02
C VAL A 89 -6.09 6.98 10.42
N GLY A 90 -5.21 6.73 11.39
CA GLY A 90 -4.92 5.39 11.89
C GLY A 90 -6.13 4.71 12.53
N ILE A 91 -6.89 5.42 13.36
CA ILE A 91 -8.14 4.91 13.96
C ILE A 91 -9.18 4.61 12.87
N LEU A 92 -9.37 5.52 11.92
CA LEU A 92 -10.32 5.33 10.80
C LEU A 92 -9.92 4.13 9.92
N GLY A 93 -8.62 3.95 9.67
CA GLY A 93 -8.11 2.81 8.93
C GLY A 93 -8.39 1.48 9.64
N LEU A 94 -8.10 1.38 10.94
CA LEU A 94 -8.39 0.17 11.71
C LEU A 94 -9.89 -0.15 11.80
N THR A 95 -10.73 0.88 12.00
CA THR A 95 -12.19 0.68 12.03
C THR A 95 -12.72 0.21 10.69
N ALA A 96 -12.29 0.80 9.57
CA ALA A 96 -12.68 0.34 8.24
C ALA A 96 -12.27 -1.12 7.97
N VAL A 97 -11.03 -1.49 8.32
CA VAL A 97 -10.51 -2.85 8.09
C VAL A 97 -11.20 -3.89 8.99
N SER A 98 -11.47 -3.55 10.25
CA SER A 98 -12.23 -4.42 11.15
C SER A 98 -13.67 -4.62 10.68
N LEU A 99 -14.35 -3.57 10.21
CA LEU A 99 -15.67 -3.70 9.58
C LEU A 99 -15.64 -4.58 8.33
N ALA A 100 -14.67 -4.37 7.44
CA ALA A 100 -14.52 -5.19 6.24
C ALA A 100 -14.26 -6.67 6.57
N THR A 101 -13.44 -6.93 7.59
CA THR A 101 -13.18 -8.27 8.10
C THR A 101 -14.44 -8.91 8.69
N ALA A 102 -15.20 -8.18 9.50
CA ALA A 102 -16.45 -8.65 10.07
C ALA A 102 -17.49 -8.99 8.99
N LEU A 103 -17.65 -8.14 7.97
CA LEU A 103 -18.57 -8.37 6.86
C LEU A 103 -18.21 -9.61 6.03
N ILE A 104 -16.92 -9.85 5.80
CA ILE A 104 -16.44 -11.06 5.13
C ILE A 104 -16.73 -12.30 5.97
N SER A 105 -16.55 -12.23 7.29
CA SER A 105 -16.82 -13.34 8.20
C SER A 105 -18.31 -13.70 8.28
N THR A 106 -19.22 -12.73 8.24
CA THR A 106 -20.67 -12.95 8.35
C THR A 106 -21.28 -13.56 7.08
N LYS A 107 -20.64 -13.39 5.92
CA LYS A 107 -21.16 -13.87 4.63
C LYS A 107 -20.78 -15.34 4.32
N ARG A 108 -20.08 -16.01 5.23
CA ARG A 108 -19.52 -17.35 5.05
C ARG A 108 -20.36 -18.42 5.72
#